data_AF-A0A2U1TMN1-F1
#
_entry.id   AF-A0A2U1TMN1-F1
#
_cell.length_a   1.000
_cell.length_b   1.000
_cell.length_c   1.000
_cell.angle_alpha   90.00
_cell.angle_beta   90.00
_cell.angle_gamma   90.00
#
_symmetry.space_group_name_H-M   'P 1'
#
loop_
_entity.id
_entity.type
_entity.pdbx_description
1 polymer ?
#
loop_
_entity_poly.entity_id
_entity_poly.type
_entity_poly.pdbx_seq_one_letter_code
_entity_poly.pdbx_strand_id
1 'polypeptide(L)'
;MKLFHGSYSNIAPVIKIGASAMSGDNVFDGIFASADADISESHGNFVYAYNVENVADSSDLNNRIDEVIEFLRSEIDADADVLENIANAIADDECDDEYAEFLSPRSATEDAGWEMQRLRGRAAAHLGFDAVEMDDEHGTSYLIVNPAIIAE
;
A
#
# COMPACT_ATOMS: atom_id res chain seq x y z
N MET A 1 -1.91 2.25 -17.05
CA MET A 1 -2.23 3.54 -16.42
C MET A 1 -0.93 4.26 -16.10
N LYS A 2 -0.90 5.59 -16.26
CA LYS A 2 0.23 6.42 -15.86
C LYS A 2 -0.10 7.09 -14.53
N LEU A 3 0.81 6.95 -13.57
CA LEU A 3 0.68 7.45 -12.20
C LEU A 3 1.86 8.35 -11.85
N PHE A 4 1.65 9.29 -10.92
CA PHE A 4 2.61 10.32 -10.56
C PHE A 4 2.87 10.30 -9.05
N HIS A 5 4.14 10.42 -8.66
CA HIS A 5 4.55 10.52 -7.26
C HIS A 5 5.39 11.79 -7.06
N GLY A 6 4.96 12.62 -6.12
CA GLY A 6 5.75 13.75 -5.64
C GLY A 6 6.78 13.30 -4.61
N SER A 7 8.03 13.72 -4.77
CA SER A 7 9.11 13.48 -3.80
C SER A 7 9.92 14.73 -3.53
N TYR A 8 10.42 14.86 -2.30
CA TYR A 8 11.44 15.87 -1.95
C TYR A 8 12.84 15.49 -2.44
N SER A 9 13.05 14.24 -2.86
CA SER A 9 14.30 13.74 -3.42
C SER A 9 14.35 13.96 -4.94
N ASN A 10 15.52 14.37 -5.44
CA ASN A 10 15.81 14.45 -6.88
C ASN A 10 16.23 13.09 -7.50
N ILE A 11 16.11 12.02 -6.72
CA ILE A 11 16.28 10.63 -7.16
C ILE A 11 14.91 9.97 -7.08
N ALA A 12 14.49 9.33 -8.18
CA ALA A 12 13.23 8.60 -8.23
C ALA A 12 13.18 7.51 -7.15
N PRO A 13 12.10 7.44 -6.35
CA PRO A 13 11.94 6.39 -5.37
C PRO A 13 11.82 5.02 -6.04
N VAL A 14 12.26 3.99 -5.31
CA VAL A 14 12.16 2.59 -5.71
C VAL A 14 11.57 1.80 -4.54
N ILE A 15 10.78 0.79 -4.85
CA ILE A 15 10.10 -0.06 -3.87
C ILE A 15 11.13 -0.96 -3.18
N LYS A 16 11.13 -1.01 -1.84
CA LYS A 16 12.11 -1.77 -1.03
C LYS A 16 11.41 -2.73 -0.06
N ILE A 17 10.83 -3.80 -0.55
CA ILE A 17 10.04 -4.76 0.24
C ILE A 17 10.78 -5.19 1.53
N GLY A 18 10.14 -5.00 2.69
CA GLY A 18 10.62 -5.45 4.00
C GLY A 18 11.81 -4.66 4.54
N ALA A 19 12.29 -3.65 3.82
CA ALA A 19 13.24 -2.68 4.34
C ALA A 19 12.45 -1.60 5.09
N SER A 20 11.90 -1.95 6.26
CA SER A 20 11.23 -0.98 7.12
C SER A 20 12.11 0.25 7.27
N ALA A 21 11.62 1.40 6.81
CA ALA A 21 12.40 2.61 6.84
C ALA A 21 12.48 3.11 8.27
N MET A 22 13.60 2.85 8.95
CA MET A 22 14.02 3.63 10.13
C MET A 22 14.29 5.12 9.79
N SER A 23 13.92 5.58 8.58
CA SER A 23 14.12 6.93 8.07
C SER A 23 13.06 7.42 7.06
N GLY A 24 11.83 6.89 7.05
CA GLY A 24 10.67 7.49 6.37
C GLY A 24 10.39 7.14 4.90
N ASP A 25 11.37 6.73 4.09
CA ASP A 25 11.18 6.61 2.62
C ASP A 25 10.61 5.26 2.11
N ASN A 26 10.21 4.33 2.99
CA ASN A 26 9.66 3.03 2.61
C ASN A 26 8.76 2.49 3.73
N VAL A 27 7.79 3.29 4.15
CA VAL A 27 6.83 2.89 5.18
C VAL A 27 5.87 1.83 4.63
N PHE A 28 5.43 1.99 3.38
CA PHE A 28 4.33 1.20 2.81
C PHE A 28 4.77 0.03 1.92
N ASP A 29 6.08 -0.28 1.87
CA ASP A 29 6.65 -1.23 0.89
C ASP A 29 6.14 -0.98 -0.55
N GLY A 30 5.94 0.29 -0.87
CA GLY A 30 5.30 0.74 -2.09
C GLY A 30 5.44 2.25 -2.27
N ILE A 31 4.97 2.76 -3.39
CA ILE A 31 5.01 4.18 -3.74
C ILE A 31 3.57 4.66 -3.91
N PHE A 32 3.12 5.57 -3.04
CA PHE A 32 1.85 6.25 -3.22
C PHE A 32 1.91 7.19 -4.42
N ALA A 33 0.94 7.10 -5.31
CA ALA A 33 0.89 7.86 -6.53
C ALA A 33 -0.55 8.27 -6.88
N SER A 34 -0.69 9.34 -7.66
CA SER A 34 -1.96 9.83 -8.18
C SER A 34 -2.02 9.71 -9.70
N ALA A 35 -3.23 9.58 -10.25
CA ALA A 35 -3.45 9.76 -11.69
C ALA A 35 -3.32 11.22 -12.14
N ASP A 36 -3.32 12.17 -11.19
CA ASP A 36 -3.17 13.60 -11.42
C ASP A 36 -1.78 14.09 -10.98
N ALA A 37 -1.03 14.63 -11.94
CA ALA A 37 0.30 15.18 -11.70
C ALA A 37 0.26 16.42 -10.78
N ASP A 38 -0.78 17.27 -10.88
CA ASP A 38 -0.88 18.51 -10.12
C ASP A 38 -1.11 18.21 -8.63
N ILE A 39 -1.85 17.14 -8.31
CA ILE A 39 -2.03 16.66 -6.94
C ILE A 39 -0.67 16.18 -6.37
N SER A 40 0.11 15.49 -7.20
CA SER A 40 1.41 14.95 -6.80
C SER A 40 2.45 16.04 -6.48
N GLU A 41 2.38 17.21 -7.13
CA GLU A 41 3.25 18.36 -6.82
C GLU A 41 3.12 18.85 -5.37
N SER A 42 2.00 18.58 -4.69
CA SER A 42 1.83 18.94 -3.28
C SER A 42 2.68 18.10 -2.32
N HIS A 43 3.17 16.95 -2.77
CA HIS A 43 3.95 15.98 -1.96
C HIS A 43 5.45 16.04 -2.23
N GLY A 44 5.95 16.97 -3.05
CA GLY A 44 7.38 17.10 -3.30
C GLY A 44 7.77 18.11 -4.37
N ASN A 45 9.07 18.41 -4.44
CA ASN A 45 9.62 19.33 -5.46
C ASN A 45 9.87 18.65 -6.81
N PHE A 46 9.83 17.32 -6.84
CA PHE A 46 10.08 16.51 -8.04
C PHE A 46 8.91 15.55 -8.24
N VAL A 47 8.36 15.51 -9.45
CA VAL A 47 7.30 14.57 -9.83
C VAL A 47 7.87 13.51 -10.74
N TYR A 48 7.68 12.25 -10.35
CA TYR A 48 8.09 11.07 -11.12
C TYR A 48 6.86 10.36 -11.66
N ALA A 49 6.95 9.85 -12.89
CA ALA A 49 5.87 9.13 -13.52
C ALA A 49 6.18 7.64 -13.65
N TYR A 50 5.19 6.81 -13.41
CA TYR A 50 5.26 5.34 -13.43
C TYR A 50 4.15 4.79 -14.31
N ASN A 51 4.44 3.75 -15.08
CA ASN A 51 3.42 3.00 -15.81
C ASN A 51 3.11 1.71 -15.08
N VAL A 52 1.83 1.51 -14.76
CA VAL A 52 1.30 0.27 -14.19
C VAL A 52 0.27 -0.33 -15.15
N GLU A 53 0.09 -1.63 -15.19
CA GLU A 53 -0.88 -2.27 -16.09
C GLU A 53 -2.02 -2.94 -15.32
N ASN A 54 -1.66 -3.67 -14.26
CA ASN A 54 -2.60 -4.46 -13.47
C ASN A 54 -2.85 -3.78 -12.11
N VAL A 55 -3.95 -3.02 -11.99
CA VAL A 55 -4.31 -2.30 -10.78
C VAL A 55 -5.48 -3.01 -10.11
N ALA A 56 -5.32 -3.39 -8.85
CA ALA A 56 -6.38 -3.99 -8.06
C ALA A 56 -7.35 -2.92 -7.53
N ASP A 57 -8.62 -3.27 -7.51
CA ASP A 57 -9.66 -2.57 -6.75
C ASP A 57 -10.08 -3.36 -5.50
N SER A 58 -10.94 -2.79 -4.66
CA SER A 58 -11.47 -3.50 -3.47
C SER A 58 -12.20 -4.81 -3.85
N SER A 59 -12.83 -4.87 -5.03
CA SER A 59 -13.52 -6.07 -5.49
C SER A 59 -12.54 -7.19 -5.87
N ASP A 60 -11.39 -6.87 -6.44
CA ASP A 60 -10.33 -7.84 -6.76
C ASP A 60 -9.79 -8.54 -5.51
N LEU A 61 -9.57 -7.77 -4.43
CA LEU A 61 -9.13 -8.32 -3.14
C LEU A 61 -10.25 -9.17 -2.50
N ASN A 62 -11.48 -8.66 -2.47
CA ASN A 62 -12.64 -9.37 -1.92
C ASN A 62 -12.93 -10.70 -2.65
N ASN A 63 -12.82 -10.72 -3.98
CA ASN A 63 -13.01 -11.93 -4.78
C ASN A 63 -11.97 -13.03 -4.47
N ARG A 64 -10.84 -12.66 -3.85
CA ARG A 64 -9.74 -13.56 -3.46
C ARG A 64 -9.47 -13.52 -1.95
N ILE A 65 -10.49 -13.22 -1.14
CA ILE A 65 -10.33 -13.00 0.31
C ILE A 65 -9.67 -14.18 1.03
N ASP A 66 -9.96 -15.43 0.63
CA ASP A 66 -9.32 -16.63 1.21
C ASP A 66 -7.80 -16.61 1.04
N GLU A 67 -7.30 -16.12 -0.11
CA GLU A 67 -5.86 -15.98 -0.38
C GLU A 67 -5.26 -14.82 0.43
N VAL A 68 -6.02 -13.74 0.62
CA VAL A 68 -5.62 -12.61 1.48
C VAL A 68 -5.50 -13.06 2.94
N ILE A 69 -6.47 -13.82 3.46
CA ILE A 69 -6.43 -14.38 4.82
C ILE A 69 -5.22 -15.31 4.98
N GLU A 70 -4.97 -16.19 4.00
CA GLU A 70 -3.81 -17.08 4.05
C GLU A 70 -2.48 -16.32 4.00
N PHE A 71 -2.40 -15.26 3.21
CA PHE A 71 -1.26 -14.34 3.23
C PHE A 71 -1.07 -13.71 4.62
N LEU A 72 -2.14 -13.16 5.21
CA LEU A 72 -2.06 -12.52 6.53
C LEU A 72 -1.69 -13.47 7.66
N ARG A 73 -2.06 -14.76 7.59
CA ARG A 73 -1.59 -15.79 8.54
C ARG A 73 -0.07 -15.91 8.61
N SER A 74 0.63 -15.59 7.53
CA SER A 74 2.10 -15.59 7.50
C SER A 74 2.73 -14.29 8.01
N GLU A 75 1.92 -13.25 8.18
CA GLU A 75 2.36 -11.90 8.51
C GLU A 75 2.01 -11.51 9.96
N ILE A 76 0.84 -11.88 10.45
CA ILE A 76 0.30 -11.39 11.71
C ILE A 76 0.10 -12.58 12.66
N ASP A 77 0.61 -12.45 13.89
CA ASP A 77 0.36 -13.40 14.96
C ASP A 77 -0.95 -13.05 15.67
N ALA A 78 -2.06 -13.54 15.12
CA ALA A 78 -3.41 -13.36 15.63
C ALA A 78 -4.26 -14.62 15.39
N ASP A 79 -5.40 -14.73 16.07
CA ASP A 79 -6.34 -15.82 15.82
C ASP A 79 -7.07 -15.67 14.48
N ALA A 80 -7.73 -16.75 14.04
CA ALA A 80 -8.35 -16.80 12.72
C ALA A 80 -9.45 -15.74 12.53
N ASP A 81 -10.21 -15.45 13.58
CA ASP A 81 -11.33 -14.50 13.52
C ASP A 81 -10.79 -13.07 13.37
N VAL A 82 -9.72 -12.71 14.09
CA VAL A 82 -9.04 -11.41 13.94
C VAL A 82 -8.43 -11.29 12.55
N LEU A 83 -7.77 -12.33 12.03
CA LEU A 83 -7.16 -12.30 10.70
C LEU A 83 -8.21 -12.13 9.59
N GLU A 84 -9.37 -12.76 9.74
CA GLU A 84 -10.50 -12.59 8.82
C GLU A 84 -11.02 -11.14 8.87
N ASN A 85 -11.18 -10.55 10.05
CA ASN A 85 -11.61 -9.16 10.17
C ASN A 85 -10.60 -8.18 9.54
N ILE A 86 -9.30 -8.35 9.82
CA ILE A 86 -8.25 -7.53 9.19
C ILE A 86 -8.25 -7.72 7.67
N ALA A 87 -8.40 -8.94 7.17
CA ALA A 87 -8.44 -9.22 5.73
C ALA A 87 -9.60 -8.47 5.04
N ASN A 88 -10.79 -8.50 5.63
CA ASN A 88 -11.95 -7.78 5.09
C ASN A 88 -11.71 -6.27 5.15
N ALA A 89 -11.22 -5.74 6.27
CA ALA A 89 -10.95 -4.31 6.41
C ALA A 89 -9.92 -3.81 5.38
N ILE A 90 -8.80 -4.52 5.18
CA ILE A 90 -7.83 -4.13 4.13
C ILE A 90 -8.37 -4.36 2.72
N ALA A 91 -9.31 -5.29 2.49
CA ALA A 91 -9.92 -5.49 1.19
C ALA A 91 -10.93 -4.38 0.86
N ASP A 92 -11.62 -3.85 1.87
CA ASP A 92 -12.61 -2.77 1.73
C ASP A 92 -12.02 -1.36 1.89
N ASP A 93 -10.71 -1.26 2.09
CA ASP A 93 -9.97 -0.01 2.33
C ASP A 93 -10.35 0.71 3.64
N GLU A 94 -10.85 -0.04 4.61
CA GLU A 94 -11.16 0.44 5.96
C GLU A 94 -9.88 0.37 6.83
N CYS A 95 -8.85 1.13 6.42
CA CYS A 95 -7.55 1.15 7.09
C CYS A 95 -7.52 2.15 8.26
N ASP A 96 -7.81 1.69 9.49
CA ASP A 96 -7.78 2.51 10.70
C ASP A 96 -6.98 1.87 11.86
N ASP A 97 -7.12 2.42 13.08
CA ASP A 97 -6.38 1.96 14.26
C ASP A 97 -7.10 0.86 15.07
N GLU A 98 -8.21 0.28 14.59
CA GLU A 98 -9.00 -0.74 15.32
C GLU A 98 -8.13 -1.94 15.74
N TYR A 99 -7.17 -2.33 14.91
CA TYR A 99 -6.31 -3.51 15.11
C TYR A 99 -4.91 -3.18 15.64
N ALA A 100 -4.72 -2.01 16.26
CA ALA A 100 -3.43 -1.54 16.74
C ALA A 100 -2.71 -2.54 17.65
N GLU A 101 -3.43 -3.31 18.47
CA GLU A 101 -2.80 -4.32 19.34
C GLU A 101 -1.99 -5.38 18.58
N PHE A 102 -2.40 -5.71 17.35
CA PHE A 102 -1.74 -6.69 16.48
C PHE A 102 -0.77 -6.03 15.49
N LEU A 103 -1.05 -4.80 15.07
CA LEU A 103 -0.33 -4.14 13.98
C LEU A 103 0.76 -3.18 14.46
N SER A 104 0.62 -2.53 15.63
CA SER A 104 1.64 -1.63 16.16
C SER A 104 3.03 -2.27 16.33
N PRO A 105 3.19 -3.55 16.72
CA PRO A 105 4.50 -4.21 16.76
C PRO A 105 5.21 -4.31 15.39
N ARG A 106 4.46 -4.18 14.30
CA ARG A 106 4.95 -4.23 12.92
C ARG A 106 5.10 -2.84 12.29
N SER A 107 4.31 -1.87 12.76
CA SER A 107 4.31 -0.50 12.25
C SER A 107 5.64 0.19 12.53
N ALA A 108 6.22 0.80 11.49
CA ALA A 108 7.41 1.65 11.61
C ALA A 108 7.09 3.06 12.12
N THR A 109 5.81 3.43 12.21
CA THR A 109 5.33 4.78 12.49
C THR A 109 4.47 4.88 13.75
N GLU A 110 4.27 3.77 14.47
CA GLU A 110 3.32 3.64 15.58
C GLU A 110 1.84 3.88 15.17
N ASP A 111 1.57 3.98 13.87
CA ASP A 111 0.26 4.16 13.26
C ASP A 111 -0.19 2.82 12.66
N ALA A 112 -1.31 2.29 13.12
CA ALA A 112 -1.80 0.98 12.69
C ALA A 112 -2.55 1.08 11.36
N GLY A 113 -3.24 2.20 11.11
CA GLY A 113 -3.84 2.48 9.80
C GLY A 113 -2.79 2.45 8.67
N TRP A 114 -1.60 3.03 8.90
CA TRP A 114 -0.52 3.00 7.92
C TRP A 114 0.03 1.58 7.68
N GLU A 115 0.09 0.74 8.71
CA GLU A 115 0.44 -0.68 8.55
C GLU A 115 -0.67 -1.44 7.80
N MET A 116 -1.95 -1.10 7.99
CA MET A 116 -3.06 -1.66 7.20
C MET A 116 -2.94 -1.30 5.73
N GLN A 117 -2.63 -0.04 5.41
CA GLN A 117 -2.36 0.38 4.02
C GLN A 117 -1.18 -0.38 3.42
N ARG A 118 -0.09 -0.57 4.18
CA ARG A 118 1.03 -1.43 3.76
C ARG A 118 0.58 -2.87 3.49
N LEU A 119 -0.23 -3.44 4.38
CA LEU A 119 -0.73 -4.82 4.25
C LEU A 119 -1.67 -4.97 3.04
N ARG A 120 -2.55 -3.99 2.78
CA ARG A 120 -3.37 -3.92 1.55
C ARG A 120 -2.49 -3.96 0.31
N GLY A 121 -1.44 -3.12 0.27
CA GLY A 121 -0.44 -3.14 -0.79
C GLY A 121 0.26 -4.48 -0.96
N ARG A 122 0.72 -5.07 0.14
CA ARG A 122 1.41 -6.37 0.12
C ARG A 122 0.49 -7.53 -0.27
N ALA A 123 -0.79 -7.49 0.11
CA ALA A 123 -1.79 -8.44 -0.35
C ALA A 123 -1.98 -8.31 -1.87
N ALA A 124 -2.15 -7.09 -2.40
CA ALA A 124 -2.25 -6.88 -3.85
C ALA A 124 -1.00 -7.39 -4.61
N ALA A 125 0.20 -7.13 -4.08
CA ALA A 125 1.45 -7.68 -4.65
C ALA A 125 1.48 -9.21 -4.63
N HIS A 126 1.06 -9.83 -3.51
CA HIS A 126 0.96 -11.29 -3.37
C HIS A 126 0.00 -11.89 -4.41
N LEU A 127 -1.10 -11.18 -4.72
CA LEU A 127 -2.09 -11.57 -5.71
C LEU A 127 -1.64 -11.30 -7.16
N GLY A 128 -0.51 -10.63 -7.38
CA GLY A 128 0.10 -10.40 -8.70
C GLY A 128 -0.26 -9.06 -9.35
N PHE A 129 -0.69 -8.07 -8.57
CA PHE A 129 -0.99 -6.73 -9.07
C PHE A 129 0.23 -5.80 -9.02
N ASP A 130 0.22 -4.81 -9.90
CA ASP A 130 1.22 -3.74 -9.97
C ASP A 130 0.98 -2.66 -8.93
N ALA A 131 -0.29 -2.37 -8.66
CA ALA A 131 -0.76 -1.37 -7.71
C ALA A 131 -2.14 -1.76 -7.16
N VAL A 132 -2.57 -1.07 -6.10
CA VAL A 132 -3.92 -1.16 -5.55
C VAL A 132 -4.47 0.25 -5.32
N GLU A 133 -5.76 0.43 -5.61
CA GLU A 133 -6.46 1.69 -5.34
C GLU A 133 -6.64 1.91 -3.84
N MET A 134 -6.62 3.19 -3.45
CA MET A 134 -6.83 3.66 -2.10
C MET A 134 -7.70 4.92 -2.16
N ASP A 135 -8.69 5.02 -1.30
CA ASP A 135 -9.47 6.24 -1.12
C ASP A 135 -8.69 7.23 -0.24
N ASP A 136 -8.58 8.47 -0.69
CA ASP A 136 -7.93 9.56 0.04
C ASP A 136 -8.72 10.87 -0.04
N GLU A 137 -8.23 11.93 0.62
CA GLU A 137 -8.89 13.24 0.63
C GLU A 137 -8.94 13.93 -0.74
N HIS A 138 -8.21 13.41 -1.72
CA HIS A 138 -8.09 13.89 -3.08
C HIS A 138 -8.84 13.03 -4.10
N GLY A 139 -9.52 11.96 -3.65
CA GLY A 139 -10.25 11.02 -4.48
C GLY A 139 -9.61 9.63 -4.38
N THR A 140 -9.08 9.14 -5.50
CA THR A 140 -8.42 7.84 -5.56
C THR A 140 -6.92 8.03 -5.74
N SER A 141 -6.16 7.57 -4.76
CA SER A 141 -4.72 7.33 -4.88
C SER A 141 -4.44 5.86 -5.16
N TYR A 142 -3.17 5.57 -5.45
CA TYR A 142 -2.72 4.24 -5.82
C TYR A 142 -1.44 3.93 -5.08
N LEU A 143 -1.38 2.79 -4.41
CA LEU A 143 -0.15 2.27 -3.86
C LEU A 143 0.50 1.32 -4.88
N ILE A 144 1.59 1.75 -5.52
CA ILE A 144 2.37 0.94 -6.46
C ILE A 144 3.24 -0.03 -5.66
N VAL A 145 3.13 -1.33 -5.94
CA VAL A 145 3.70 -2.41 -5.11
C VAL A 145 4.58 -3.38 -5.87
N ASN A 146 4.53 -3.39 -7.21
CA ASN A 146 5.40 -4.24 -8.01
C ASN A 146 6.79 -3.59 -8.20
N PRO A 147 7.87 -4.18 -7.65
CA PRO A 147 9.21 -3.61 -7.71
C PRO A 147 9.84 -3.61 -9.11
N ALA A 148 9.24 -4.28 -10.10
CA ALA A 148 9.64 -4.18 -11.50
C ALA A 148 9.22 -2.83 -12.13
N ILE A 149 8.27 -2.12 -11.53
CA ILE A 149 7.84 -0.80 -11.97
C ILE A 149 8.85 0.24 -11.48
N ILE A 150 9.44 0.97 -12.44
CA ILE A 150 10.41 2.05 -12.21
C ILE A 150 9.93 3.33 -12.89
N ALA A 151 10.42 4.47 -12.41
CA ALA A 151 10.10 5.76 -13.03
C ALA A 151 10.59 5.83 -14.48
N GLU A 152 9.82 6.52 -15.33
CA GLU A 152 10.19 6.85 -16.72
C GLU A 152 11.40 7.78 -16.83
#